data_AF-A0A6L4A9N1-F1
#
_entry.id   AF-A0A6L4A9N1-F1
#
_cell.length_a   1.000
_cell.length_b   1.000
_cell.length_c   1.000
_cell.angle_alpha   90.00
_cell.angle_beta   90.00
_cell.angle_gamma   90.00
#
_symmetry.space_group_name_H-M   'P 1'
#
loop_
_entity.id
_entity.type
_entity.pdbx_description
1 polymer ?
#
loop_
_entity_poly.entity_id
_entity_poly.type
_entity_poly.pdbx_seq_one_letter_code
_entity_poly.pdbx_strand_id
1 'polypeptide(L)'
;MGNKMPSELGKKPTDWGLEAATTVAGDLLKQGAPMPVLSNVSQSLHKGFVGVADRWVLTVVEVEPGVIELAMRDSGEHRAQRLTQVVRSEAELTACLETWRPKFYWWCERLTIYRLQPQKIYRVRRTFTDYYGHVFEAGQELTFVQRNFLPHDGGHTLTFQPSSVYLQEELQREILDHLDVYLEEI
;
A
#
# COMPACT_ATOMS: atom_id res chain seq x y z
N MET A 1 27.50 5.25 60.15
CA MET A 1 26.16 5.17 59.52
C MET A 1 26.16 6.11 58.32
N GLY A 2 26.40 5.58 57.12
CA GLY A 2 26.41 6.37 55.88
C GLY A 2 25.11 6.14 55.12
N ASN A 3 24.27 7.17 55.02
CA ASN A 3 23.07 7.17 54.20
C ASN A 3 23.48 7.10 52.72
N LYS A 4 23.27 5.94 52.08
CA LYS A 4 23.23 5.85 50.62
C LYS A 4 21.89 6.40 50.15
N MET A 5 21.91 7.54 49.47
CA MET A 5 20.77 7.97 48.67
C MET A 5 20.49 6.94 47.57
N PRO A 6 19.22 6.60 47.31
CA PRO A 6 18.89 5.77 46.15
C PRO A 6 19.19 6.57 44.89
N SER A 7 20.12 6.04 44.09
CA SER A 7 20.36 6.47 42.72
C SER A 7 19.03 6.47 41.98
N GLU A 8 18.65 7.63 41.43
CA GLU A 8 17.53 7.74 40.52
C GLU A 8 17.67 6.68 39.43
N LEU A 9 16.69 5.77 39.39
CA LEU A 9 16.50 4.82 38.32
C LEU A 9 16.49 5.59 37.00
N GLY A 10 17.56 5.43 36.23
CA GLY A 10 17.58 5.83 34.83
C GLY A 10 16.34 5.26 34.17
N LYS A 11 15.40 6.13 33.79
CA LYS A 11 14.30 5.75 32.92
C LYS A 11 14.95 5.10 31.71
N LYS A 12 14.74 3.79 31.53
CA LYS A 12 15.15 3.12 30.30
C LYS A 12 14.63 3.97 29.14
N PRO A 13 15.44 4.23 28.11
CA PRO A 13 14.92 4.77 26.86
C PRO A 13 13.69 3.95 26.53
N THR A 14 12.54 4.60 26.39
CA THR A 14 11.32 3.92 25.95
C THR A 14 11.69 3.06 24.75
N ASP A 15 11.28 1.79 24.71
CA ASP A 15 11.47 0.85 23.59
C ASP A 15 10.77 1.32 22.28
N TRP A 16 10.39 2.61 22.23
CA TRP A 16 9.77 3.32 21.14
C TRP A 16 10.82 3.73 20.11
N GLY A 17 10.75 3.09 18.94
CA GLY A 17 11.62 3.32 17.79
C GLY A 17 11.02 2.67 16.55
N LEU A 18 11.77 2.63 15.45
CA LEU A 18 11.27 2.18 14.16
C LEU A 18 10.57 0.80 14.20
N GLU A 19 11.19 -0.19 14.83
CA GLU A 19 10.70 -1.56 14.86
C GLU A 19 9.40 -1.69 15.67
N ALA A 20 9.36 -1.07 16.85
CA ALA A 20 8.16 -1.02 17.68
C ALA A 20 7.02 -0.30 16.96
N ALA A 21 7.27 0.88 16.38
CA ALA A 21 6.26 1.65 15.66
C ALA A 21 5.71 0.89 14.45
N THR A 22 6.56 0.21 13.68
CA THR A 22 6.14 -0.57 12.51
C THR A 22 5.30 -1.78 12.92
N THR A 23 5.68 -2.46 14.00
CA THR A 23 4.95 -3.62 14.54
C THR A 23 3.57 -3.19 15.02
N VAL A 24 3.50 -2.16 15.86
CA VAL A 24 2.23 -1.60 16.36
C VAL A 24 1.33 -1.15 15.20
N ALA A 25 1.89 -0.43 14.22
CA ALA A 25 1.15 0.00 13.04
C ALA A 25 0.56 -1.18 12.25
N GLY A 26 1.37 -2.22 12.04
CA GLY A 26 0.93 -3.46 11.39
C GLY A 26 -0.24 -4.12 12.14
N ASP A 27 -0.11 -4.28 13.45
CA ASP A 27 -1.12 -4.96 14.26
C ASP A 27 -2.41 -4.16 14.41
N LEU A 28 -2.34 -2.84 14.55
CA LEU A 28 -3.52 -1.98 14.55
C LEU A 28 -4.25 -2.01 13.21
N LEU A 29 -3.52 -1.94 12.10
CA LEU A 29 -4.12 -1.90 10.77
C LEU A 29 -4.66 -3.25 10.33
N LYS A 30 -4.13 -4.38 10.81
CA LYS A 30 -4.71 -5.72 10.60
C LYS A 30 -6.15 -5.82 11.15
N GLN A 31 -6.47 -5.10 12.22
CA GLN A 31 -7.77 -5.22 12.90
C GLN A 31 -8.92 -4.65 12.04
N GLY A 32 -9.71 -5.53 11.44
CA GLY A 32 -10.80 -5.13 10.54
C GLY A 32 -10.34 -4.82 9.12
N ALA A 33 -9.11 -5.20 8.76
CA ALA A 33 -8.62 -5.02 7.40
C ALA A 33 -9.44 -5.88 6.41
N PRO A 34 -9.77 -5.33 5.24
CA PRO A 34 -10.47 -6.07 4.19
C PRO A 34 -9.57 -7.12 3.51
N MET A 35 -8.26 -7.04 3.74
CA MET A 35 -7.23 -7.89 3.15
C MET A 35 -6.16 -8.23 4.20
N PRO A 36 -5.43 -9.35 4.07
CA PRO A 36 -4.30 -9.64 4.95
C PRO A 36 -3.24 -8.54 4.90
N VAL A 37 -3.00 -7.91 6.05
CA VAL A 37 -2.01 -6.84 6.20
C VAL A 37 -0.66 -7.40 6.60
N LEU A 38 0.38 -6.93 5.93
CA LEU A 38 1.78 -7.26 6.14
C LEU A 38 2.51 -6.04 6.72
N SER A 39 3.50 -6.31 7.56
CA SER A 39 4.42 -5.30 8.09
C SER A 39 5.86 -5.81 7.98
N ASN A 40 6.79 -4.92 7.63
CA ASN A 40 8.20 -5.26 7.46
C ASN A 40 9.11 -4.09 7.86
N VAL A 41 10.26 -4.39 8.46
CA VAL A 41 11.30 -3.41 8.77
C VAL A 41 12.53 -3.71 7.91
N SER A 42 12.93 -2.74 7.10
CA SER A 42 14.17 -2.80 6.33
C SER A 42 15.28 -2.08 7.09
N GLN A 43 16.21 -2.85 7.64
CA GLN A 43 17.39 -2.32 8.33
C GLN A 43 18.30 -1.52 7.39
N SER A 44 18.46 -1.97 6.14
CA SER A 44 19.31 -1.28 5.15
C SER A 44 18.73 0.06 4.68
N LEU A 45 17.41 0.19 4.64
CA LEU A 45 16.74 1.43 4.25
C LEU A 45 16.43 2.32 5.46
N HIS A 46 16.57 1.82 6.68
CA HIS A 46 16.09 2.44 7.92
C HIS A 46 14.60 2.83 7.82
N LYS A 47 13.78 1.92 7.29
CA LYS A 47 12.34 2.14 7.05
C LYS A 47 11.49 0.95 7.44
N GLY A 48 10.32 1.24 7.98
CA GLY A 48 9.22 0.32 8.15
C GLY A 48 8.19 0.49 7.05
N PHE A 49 7.51 -0.59 6.71
CA PHE A 49 6.45 -0.61 5.72
C PHE A 49 5.27 -1.41 6.24
N VAL A 50 4.06 -0.90 5.99
CA VAL A 50 2.80 -1.61 6.25
C VAL A 50 1.94 -1.56 4.99
N GLY A 51 1.36 -2.68 4.60
CA GLY A 51 0.62 -2.80 3.35
C GLY A 51 -0.01 -4.16 3.15
N VAL A 52 -0.17 -4.54 1.89
CA VAL A 52 -0.71 -5.84 1.48
C VAL A 52 0.28 -6.52 0.54
N ALA A 53 -0.01 -7.77 0.14
CA ALA A 53 0.92 -8.61 -0.62
C ALA A 53 1.51 -7.96 -1.87
N ASP A 54 0.77 -7.07 -2.55
CA ASP A 54 1.20 -6.46 -3.80
C ASP A 54 1.67 -4.99 -3.68
N ARG A 55 1.58 -4.36 -2.49
CA ARG A 55 2.00 -2.97 -2.31
C ARG A 55 2.22 -2.57 -0.85
N TRP A 56 3.15 -1.65 -0.65
CA TRP A 56 3.29 -0.89 0.59
C TRP A 56 2.42 0.36 0.55
N VAL A 57 1.62 0.57 1.59
CA VAL A 57 0.67 1.70 1.67
C VAL A 57 1.18 2.76 2.64
N LEU A 58 1.63 2.34 3.82
CA LEU A 58 2.19 3.18 4.86
C LEU A 58 3.71 2.94 4.95
N THR A 59 4.47 4.03 4.97
CA THR A 59 5.89 4.06 5.30
C THR A 59 6.08 4.64 6.69
N VAL A 60 6.98 4.03 7.46
CA VAL A 60 7.35 4.45 8.81
C VAL A 60 8.86 4.73 8.79
N VAL A 61 9.28 5.90 9.26
CA VAL A 61 10.70 6.30 9.27
C VAL A 61 11.02 6.88 10.63
N GLU A 62 12.11 6.45 11.24
CA GLU A 62 12.64 7.11 12.43
C GLU A 62 13.59 8.24 11.99
N VAL A 63 13.17 9.49 12.21
CA VAL A 63 13.91 10.68 11.77
C VAL A 63 14.91 11.17 12.82
N GLU A 64 14.59 10.93 14.09
CA GLU A 64 15.46 11.11 15.26
C GLU A 64 15.12 9.99 16.26
N PRO A 65 16.01 9.63 17.19
CA PRO A 65 15.72 8.60 18.19
C PRO A 65 14.38 8.82 18.91
N GLY A 66 13.43 7.90 18.73
CA GLY A 66 12.07 7.96 19.28
C GLY A 66 11.10 8.90 18.55
N VAL A 67 11.50 9.52 17.44
CA VAL A 67 10.66 10.40 16.62
C VAL A 67 10.38 9.72 15.28
N ILE A 68 9.11 9.38 15.06
CA ILE A 68 8.67 8.59 13.91
C ILE A 68 7.87 9.48 12.96
N GLU A 69 8.29 9.53 11.70
CA GLU A 69 7.49 10.06 10.60
C GLU A 69 6.70 8.91 9.93
N LEU A 70 5.40 9.10 9.83
CA LEU A 70 4.48 8.27 9.07
C LEU A 70 4.19 8.95 7.75
N ALA A 71 4.17 8.18 6.65
CA ALA A 71 3.80 8.70 5.35
C ALA A 71 2.99 7.70 4.52
N MET A 72 1.93 8.19 3.86
CA MET A 72 1.17 7.44 2.85
C MET A 72 0.61 8.39 1.79
N ARG A 73 -0.04 7.85 0.76
CA ARG A 73 -0.87 8.66 -0.15
C ARG A 73 -2.29 8.78 0.41
N ASP A 74 -2.98 9.87 0.12
CA ASP A 74 -4.41 10.00 0.42
C ASP A 74 -5.24 9.03 -0.44
N SER A 75 -6.55 8.99 -0.26
CA SER A 75 -7.49 8.09 -0.93
C SER A 75 -8.39 8.81 -1.94
N GLY A 76 -9.00 8.05 -2.85
CA GLY A 76 -10.04 8.57 -3.76
C GLY A 76 -9.50 9.63 -4.71
N GLU A 77 -10.22 10.76 -4.83
CA GLU A 77 -9.86 11.88 -5.70
C GLU A 77 -8.53 12.54 -5.30
N HIS A 78 -8.15 12.47 -4.02
CA HIS A 78 -6.92 13.05 -3.49
C HIS A 78 -5.73 12.08 -3.54
N ARG A 79 -5.83 10.92 -4.20
CA ARG A 79 -4.79 9.86 -4.18
C ARG A 79 -3.39 10.26 -4.67
N ALA A 80 -3.24 11.41 -5.32
CA ALA A 80 -1.95 11.98 -5.67
C ALA A 80 -1.28 12.74 -4.51
N GLN A 81 -2.06 13.18 -3.52
CA GLN A 81 -1.58 13.89 -2.34
C GLN A 81 -0.86 12.94 -1.38
N ARG A 82 0.28 13.40 -0.85
CA ARG A 82 1.01 12.70 0.22
C ARG A 82 0.53 13.21 1.57
N LEU A 83 0.23 12.28 2.47
CA LEU A 83 -0.04 12.54 3.88
C LEU A 83 1.21 12.22 4.69
N THR A 84 1.57 13.10 5.62
CA THR A 84 2.68 12.90 6.55
C THR A 84 2.25 13.29 7.97
N GLN A 85 2.75 12.57 8.97
CA GLN A 85 2.53 12.88 10.39
C GLN A 85 3.75 12.45 11.20
N VAL A 86 4.21 13.32 12.10
CA VAL A 86 5.26 12.98 13.07
C VAL A 86 4.60 12.58 14.38
N VAL A 87 5.05 11.46 14.96
CA VAL A 87 4.60 10.91 16.23
C VAL A 87 5.78 10.56 17.12
N ARG A 88 5.61 10.74 18.44
CA ARG A 88 6.66 10.54 19.46
C ARG A 88 6.29 9.49 20.52
N SER A 89 5.13 8.86 20.36
CA SER A 89 4.65 7.83 21.26
C SER A 89 3.67 6.88 20.56
N GLU A 90 3.45 5.73 21.17
CA GLU A 90 2.44 4.75 20.73
C GLU A 90 1.02 5.32 20.71
N ALA A 91 0.68 6.19 21.68
CA ALA A 91 -0.63 6.83 21.75
C ALA A 91 -0.85 7.79 20.56
N GLU A 92 0.16 8.59 20.20
CA GLU A 92 0.12 9.46 19.02
C GLU A 92 0.03 8.64 17.71
N LEU A 93 0.80 7.54 17.61
CA LEU A 93 0.70 6.61 16.48
C LEU A 93 -0.72 6.06 16.35
N THR A 94 -1.30 5.57 17.44
CA THR A 94 -2.64 4.98 17.46
C THR A 94 -3.69 5.98 16.99
N ALA A 95 -3.70 7.20 17.55
CA ALA A 95 -4.64 8.24 17.15
C ALA A 95 -4.49 8.64 15.67
N CYS A 96 -3.26 8.74 15.17
CA CYS A 96 -2.99 8.99 13.76
C CYS A 96 -3.55 7.87 12.88
N LEU A 97 -3.27 6.61 13.23
CA LEU A 97 -3.70 5.46 12.43
C LEU A 97 -5.20 5.23 12.48
N GLU A 98 -5.89 5.52 13.58
CA GLU A 98 -7.35 5.52 13.62
C GLU A 98 -7.95 6.50 12.61
N THR A 99 -7.36 7.68 12.50
CA THR A 99 -7.77 8.69 11.50
C THR A 99 -7.46 8.24 10.07
N TRP A 100 -6.32 7.60 9.84
CA TRP A 100 -5.89 7.17 8.50
C TRP A 100 -6.41 5.80 8.08
N ARG A 101 -6.97 5.00 9.00
CA ARG A 101 -7.42 3.63 8.76
C ARG A 101 -8.37 3.50 7.57
N PRO A 102 -9.42 4.34 7.41
CA PRO A 102 -10.29 4.25 6.24
C PRO A 102 -9.54 4.48 4.92
N LYS A 103 -8.59 5.42 4.92
CA LYS A 103 -7.74 5.72 3.75
C LYS A 103 -6.81 4.55 3.43
N PHE A 104 -6.23 3.94 4.47
CA PHE A 104 -5.40 2.75 4.33
C PHE A 104 -6.17 1.57 3.75
N TYR A 105 -7.39 1.30 4.25
CA TYR A 105 -8.24 0.22 3.72
C TYR A 105 -8.66 0.45 2.29
N TRP A 106 -8.98 1.69 1.92
CA TRP A 106 -9.23 2.03 0.52
C TRP A 106 -8.07 1.62 -0.40
N TRP A 107 -6.83 1.85 0.01
CA TRP A 107 -5.65 1.41 -0.76
C TRP A 107 -5.48 -0.12 -0.81
N CYS A 108 -5.80 -0.82 0.28
CA CYS A 108 -5.78 -2.28 0.34
C CYS A 108 -6.82 -2.92 -0.61
N GLU A 109 -8.00 -2.30 -0.73
CA GLU A 109 -9.11 -2.81 -1.53
C GLU A 109 -9.02 -2.42 -3.00
N ARG A 110 -8.16 -1.47 -3.34
CA ARG A 110 -8.03 -1.00 -4.71
C ARG A 110 -7.54 -2.09 -5.67
N LEU A 111 -8.25 -2.26 -6.78
CA LEU A 111 -7.89 -3.20 -7.84
C LEU A 111 -6.53 -2.83 -8.46
N THR A 112 -5.72 -3.84 -8.73
CA THR A 112 -4.44 -3.76 -9.47
C THR A 112 -4.32 -4.99 -10.34
N ILE A 113 -3.34 -4.97 -11.26
CA ILE A 113 -3.06 -6.12 -12.13
C ILE A 113 -2.71 -7.39 -11.34
N TYR A 114 -2.18 -7.24 -10.11
CA TYR A 114 -1.81 -8.37 -9.25
C TYR A 114 -3.00 -8.96 -8.49
N ARG A 115 -4.15 -8.26 -8.50
CA ARG A 115 -5.38 -8.68 -7.80
C ARG A 115 -6.46 -9.19 -8.74
N LEU A 116 -6.22 -9.20 -10.05
CA LEU A 116 -7.11 -9.84 -11.01
C LEU A 116 -7.19 -11.35 -10.71
N GLN A 117 -8.42 -11.87 -10.61
CA GLN A 117 -8.68 -13.26 -10.26
C GLN A 117 -9.19 -14.03 -11.49
N PRO A 118 -8.63 -15.21 -11.82
CA PRO A 118 -9.12 -16.03 -12.93
C PRO A 118 -10.62 -16.29 -12.82
N GLN A 119 -11.30 -16.30 -13.97
CA GLN A 119 -12.74 -16.53 -14.14
C GLN A 119 -13.65 -15.40 -13.62
N LYS A 120 -13.11 -14.34 -13.02
CA LYS A 120 -13.89 -13.13 -12.69
C LYS A 120 -14.14 -12.28 -13.93
N ILE A 121 -15.29 -11.61 -13.93
CA ILE A 121 -15.67 -10.69 -14.99
C ILE A 121 -15.34 -9.27 -14.52
N TYR A 122 -14.69 -8.52 -15.40
CA TYR A 122 -14.35 -7.12 -15.19
C TYR A 122 -15.02 -6.27 -16.25
N ARG A 123 -15.63 -5.16 -15.83
CA ARG A 123 -16.18 -4.16 -16.74
C ARG A 123 -15.20 -3.03 -16.94
N VAL A 124 -15.00 -2.62 -18.18
CA VAL A 124 -14.24 -1.41 -18.52
C VAL A 124 -15.05 -0.18 -18.10
N ARG A 125 -14.56 0.58 -17.14
CA ARG A 125 -15.20 1.81 -16.66
C ARG A 125 -14.87 3.01 -17.53
N ARG A 126 -13.62 3.07 -18.00
CA ARG A 126 -13.08 4.15 -18.83
C ARG A 126 -12.39 3.55 -20.03
N THR A 127 -12.73 4.03 -21.22
CA THR A 127 -12.07 3.60 -22.46
C THR A 127 -10.55 3.80 -22.36
N PHE A 128 -9.79 2.80 -22.77
CA PHE A 128 -8.34 2.87 -22.84
C PHE A 128 -7.79 2.12 -24.05
N THR A 129 -6.53 2.38 -24.36
CA THR A 129 -5.81 1.75 -25.47
C THR A 129 -4.59 1.02 -24.94
N ASP A 130 -4.40 -0.22 -25.38
CA ASP A 130 -3.22 -1.01 -25.02
C ASP A 130 -1.99 -0.58 -25.84
N TYR A 131 -0.85 -1.23 -25.62
CA TYR A 131 0.39 -0.93 -26.35
C TYR A 131 0.30 -1.12 -27.88
N TYR A 132 -0.51 -2.07 -28.34
CA TYR A 132 -0.67 -2.40 -29.76
C TYR A 132 -1.75 -1.56 -30.45
N GLY A 133 -2.36 -0.61 -29.75
CA GLY A 133 -3.42 0.24 -30.29
C GLY A 133 -4.82 -0.37 -30.20
N HIS A 134 -4.99 -1.50 -29.51
CA HIS A 134 -6.33 -2.07 -29.30
C HIS A 134 -7.11 -1.21 -28.31
N VAL A 135 -8.32 -0.81 -28.70
CA VAL A 135 -9.22 -0.01 -27.88
C VAL A 135 -10.14 -0.93 -27.09
N PHE A 136 -10.21 -0.70 -25.78
CA PHE A 136 -11.15 -1.34 -24.86
C PHE A 136 -12.17 -0.29 -24.45
N GLU A 137 -13.42 -0.48 -24.87
CA GLU A 137 -14.48 0.54 -24.72
C GLU A 137 -15.15 0.50 -23.35
N ALA A 138 -15.51 1.66 -22.80
CA ALA A 138 -16.32 1.72 -21.58
C ALA A 138 -17.62 0.92 -21.72
N GLY A 139 -17.95 0.13 -20.69
CA GLY A 139 -19.06 -0.82 -20.67
C GLY A 139 -18.69 -2.23 -21.14
N GLN A 140 -17.56 -2.42 -21.82
CA GLN A 140 -17.12 -3.76 -22.26
C GLN A 140 -16.85 -4.68 -21.08
N GLU A 141 -17.32 -5.92 -21.16
CA GLU A 141 -17.09 -6.96 -20.14
C GLU A 141 -16.00 -7.93 -20.61
N LEU A 142 -15.09 -8.25 -19.68
CA LEU A 142 -13.89 -9.04 -19.93
C LEU A 142 -13.73 -10.11 -18.86
N THR A 143 -13.72 -11.39 -19.23
CA THR A 143 -13.45 -12.47 -18.28
C THR A 143 -11.96 -12.69 -18.14
N PHE A 144 -11.39 -12.44 -16.97
CA PHE A 144 -9.95 -12.59 -16.76
C PHE A 144 -9.55 -14.07 -16.73
N VAL A 145 -8.49 -14.42 -17.45
CA VAL A 145 -7.96 -15.77 -17.50
C VAL A 145 -6.66 -15.85 -16.70
N GLN A 146 -5.68 -15.02 -17.05
CA GLN A 146 -4.35 -15.05 -16.45
C GLN A 146 -3.55 -13.78 -16.76
N ARG A 147 -2.46 -13.60 -16.01
CA ARG A 147 -1.46 -12.55 -16.22
C ARG A 147 -0.09 -13.18 -16.45
N ASN A 148 0.61 -12.69 -17.47
CA ASN A 148 2.03 -12.97 -17.71
C ASN A 148 2.84 -11.67 -17.61
N PHE A 149 4.08 -11.75 -17.11
CA PHE A 149 5.01 -10.63 -17.02
C PHE A 149 6.33 -10.98 -17.69
N LEU A 150 6.82 -10.09 -18.55
CA LEU A 150 8.10 -10.17 -19.25
C LEU A 150 9.05 -9.12 -18.66
N PRO A 151 9.98 -9.51 -17.77
CA PRO A 151 10.81 -8.55 -17.03
C PRO A 151 11.71 -7.68 -17.89
N HIS A 152 12.20 -8.20 -19.03
CA HIS A 152 13.14 -7.49 -19.88
C HIS A 152 12.55 -6.23 -20.53
N ASP A 153 11.26 -6.26 -20.85
CA ASP A 153 10.57 -5.17 -21.54
C ASP A 153 9.60 -4.40 -20.62
N GLY A 154 9.48 -4.83 -19.35
CA GLY A 154 8.46 -4.31 -18.43
C GLY A 154 7.03 -4.56 -18.94
N GLY A 155 6.82 -5.67 -19.65
CA GLY A 155 5.58 -5.97 -20.35
C GLY A 155 4.63 -6.85 -19.55
N HIS A 156 3.39 -6.41 -19.35
CA HIS A 156 2.30 -7.19 -18.77
C HIS A 156 1.31 -7.61 -19.85
N THR A 157 1.13 -8.92 -20.02
CA THR A 157 0.05 -9.48 -20.83
C THR A 157 -1.07 -9.95 -19.90
N LEU A 158 -2.22 -9.28 -19.98
CA LEU A 158 -3.45 -9.67 -19.28
C LEU A 158 -4.35 -10.39 -20.28
N THR A 159 -4.48 -11.71 -20.15
CA THR A 159 -5.37 -12.49 -21.02
C THR A 159 -6.78 -12.41 -20.47
N PHE A 160 -7.69 -11.84 -21.25
CA PHE A 160 -9.13 -11.92 -21.03
C PHE A 160 -9.79 -12.75 -22.14
N GLN A 161 -11.06 -13.11 -21.95
CA GLN A 161 -11.93 -13.52 -23.04
C GLN A 161 -12.90 -12.36 -23.35
N PRO A 162 -13.06 -11.96 -24.63
CA PRO A 162 -12.48 -12.54 -25.84
C PRO A 162 -11.12 -11.95 -26.28
N SER A 163 -10.52 -11.04 -25.53
CA SER A 163 -9.33 -10.28 -25.96
C SER A 163 -8.21 -10.26 -24.93
N SER A 164 -6.98 -9.96 -25.35
CA SER A 164 -5.84 -9.77 -24.45
C SER A 164 -5.40 -8.30 -24.43
N VAL A 165 -5.02 -7.80 -23.26
CA VAL A 165 -4.47 -6.46 -23.06
C VAL A 165 -2.95 -6.59 -22.87
N TYR A 166 -2.16 -5.83 -23.63
CA TYR A 166 -0.73 -5.68 -23.38
C TYR A 166 -0.40 -4.27 -22.85
N LEU A 167 0.20 -4.19 -21.67
CA LEU A 167 0.60 -2.93 -21.02
C LEU A 167 2.11 -2.92 -20.77
N GLN A 168 2.81 -1.90 -21.23
CA GLN A 168 4.23 -1.68 -21.01
C GLN A 168 4.42 -0.63 -19.90
N GLU A 169 5.32 -0.90 -18.94
CA GLU A 169 5.46 -0.14 -17.69
C GLU A 169 5.81 1.35 -17.83
N GLU A 170 6.46 1.77 -18.92
CA GLU A 170 6.84 3.15 -19.16
C GLU A 170 5.73 3.92 -19.87
N LEU A 171 5.14 3.32 -20.92
CA LEU A 171 4.12 3.96 -21.75
C LEU A 171 2.71 3.90 -21.14
N GLN A 172 2.37 2.83 -20.44
CA GLN A 172 1.05 2.60 -19.85
C GLN A 172 1.07 2.63 -18.31
N ARG A 173 2.03 3.33 -17.71
CA ARG A 173 2.16 3.46 -16.25
C ARG A 173 0.87 3.93 -15.57
N GLU A 174 0.17 4.89 -16.17
CA GLU A 174 -1.09 5.41 -15.62
C GLU A 174 -2.13 4.30 -15.42
N ILE A 175 -2.28 3.40 -16.40
CA ILE A 175 -3.22 2.28 -16.34
C ILE A 175 -2.79 1.28 -15.27
N LEU A 176 -1.49 0.96 -15.22
CA LEU A 176 -0.92 0.02 -14.25
C LEU A 176 -1.08 0.51 -12.80
N ASP A 177 -0.79 1.79 -12.57
CA ASP A 177 -0.86 2.42 -11.25
C ASP A 177 -2.29 2.71 -10.79
N HIS A 178 -3.26 2.76 -11.72
CA HIS A 178 -4.64 3.17 -11.48
C HIS A 178 -5.68 2.25 -12.14
N LEU A 179 -5.44 0.93 -12.15
CA LEU A 179 -6.31 -0.03 -12.83
C LEU A 179 -7.77 0.06 -12.39
N ASP A 180 -8.03 0.41 -11.13
CA ASP A 180 -9.37 0.66 -10.54
C ASP A 180 -10.19 1.78 -11.23
N VAL A 181 -9.52 2.66 -11.98
CA VAL A 181 -10.16 3.69 -12.79
C VAL A 181 -10.67 3.11 -14.11
N TYR A 182 -9.96 2.11 -14.62
CA TYR A 182 -10.20 1.52 -15.93
C TYR A 182 -11.08 0.28 -15.85
N LEU A 183 -11.00 -0.48 -14.76
CA LEU A 183 -11.73 -1.73 -14.56
C LEU A 183 -12.43 -1.77 -13.19
N GLU A 184 -13.62 -2.36 -13.15
CA GLU A 184 -14.31 -2.82 -11.93
C GLU A 184 -14.61 -4.33 -12.03
N GLU A 185 -14.54 -5.04 -10.92
CA GLU A 185 -15.10 -6.40 -10.82
C GLU A 185 -16.63 -6.31 -10.71
N ILE A 186 -17.35 -7.19 -11.42
CA ILE A 186 -18.82 -7.24 -11.43
C ILE A 186 -19.38 -8.58 -10.96
#